data_AF-A0A1S4AZ05-F1
#
_entry.id   AF-A0A1S4AZ05-F1
#
_cell.length_a   1.000
_cell.length_b   1.000
_cell.length_c   1.000
_cell.angle_alpha   90.00
_cell.angle_beta   90.00
_cell.angle_gamma   90.00
#
_symmetry.space_group_name_H-M   'P 1'
#
loop_
_entity.id
_entity.type
_entity.pdbx_description
1 polymer ?
#
loop_
_entity_poly.entity_id
_entity_poly.type
_entity_poly.pdbx_seq_one_letter_code
_entity_poly.pdbx_strand_id
1 'polypeptide(L)'
;MESFLLVFQFLLQILLCGFLCSISSVKDTITATDFLRDGKTIASSDGSFEMGFFSPASFMNNWYVGIWYKHDVPDKSVVWVANRAIPLNNTSGVVLKIIDPGQLALVTADNRITWSTNMSRPLAVKNPIAQLLNSGNLIVRDANDTEPENFLWQSFDYPTDTLLPGMKLGKNFVNGQEFYLSSWKNEYDPASGDYTFHCDPTGYPQDVIRKSKVKVFSSGTWNGLRWSGVPGLTKNPVYTFTLDFDERKAFYSYALLDSSVISKLTLNSKGMLQRWTWDDKRKEWHVYLASPADTCDNYGTCGALDPSSSISLIVNPCYEF
;
A
#
# COMPACT_ATOMS: atom_id res chain seq x y z
N MET A 1 -60.08 -17.30 -9.15
CA MET A 1 -59.33 -17.01 -7.91
C MET A 1 -58.07 -17.86 -7.83
N GLU A 2 -58.19 -19.18 -8.01
CA GLU A 2 -57.04 -20.10 -8.03
C GLU A 2 -56.02 -19.82 -9.16
N SER A 3 -56.49 -19.47 -10.36
CA SER A 3 -55.63 -19.12 -11.49
C SER A 3 -54.76 -17.88 -11.24
N PHE A 4 -55.26 -16.90 -10.47
CA PHE A 4 -54.49 -15.72 -10.07
C PHE A 4 -53.43 -16.03 -9.02
N LEU A 5 -53.74 -16.94 -8.08
CA LEU A 5 -52.80 -17.40 -7.04
C LEU A 5 -51.61 -18.16 -7.64
N LEU A 6 -51.85 -18.99 -8.66
CA LEU A 6 -50.80 -19.74 -9.37
C LEU A 6 -49.83 -18.83 -10.14
N VAL A 7 -50.35 -17.81 -10.83
CA VAL A 7 -49.51 -16.83 -11.55
C VAL A 7 -48.67 -16.02 -10.56
N PHE A 8 -49.26 -15.62 -9.43
CA PHE A 8 -48.54 -14.88 -8.39
C PHE A 8 -47.42 -15.70 -7.75
N GLN A 9 -47.65 -16.98 -7.45
CA GLN A 9 -46.60 -17.89 -6.95
C GLN A 9 -45.47 -18.07 -7.97
N PHE A 10 -45.80 -18.24 -9.27
CA PHE A 10 -44.78 -18.40 -10.31
C PHE A 10 -43.91 -17.16 -10.48
N LEU A 11 -44.51 -15.96 -10.43
CA LEU A 11 -43.79 -14.69 -10.47
C LEU A 11 -42.90 -14.48 -9.22
N LEU A 12 -43.38 -14.88 -8.05
CA LEU A 12 -42.60 -14.83 -6.80
C LEU A 12 -41.40 -15.79 -6.86
N GLN A 13 -41.56 -16.97 -7.45
CA GLN A 13 -40.49 -17.94 -7.68
C GLN A 13 -39.41 -17.40 -8.65
N ILE A 14 -39.82 -16.73 -9.73
CA ILE A 14 -38.90 -16.08 -10.68
C ILE A 14 -38.16 -14.93 -9.99
N LEU A 15 -38.84 -14.13 -9.17
CA LEU A 15 -38.24 -13.03 -8.42
C LEU A 15 -37.22 -13.54 -7.40
N LEU A 16 -37.56 -14.59 -6.64
CA LEU A 16 -36.65 -15.27 -5.71
C LEU A 16 -35.46 -15.92 -6.42
N CYS A 17 -35.67 -16.53 -7.58
CA CYS A 17 -34.60 -17.13 -8.39
C CYS A 17 -33.66 -16.06 -8.98
N GLY A 18 -34.21 -14.91 -9.42
CA GLY A 18 -33.42 -13.75 -9.85
C GLY A 18 -32.59 -13.14 -8.71
N PHE A 19 -33.11 -13.15 -7.48
CA PHE A 19 -32.40 -12.68 -6.29
C PHE A 19 -31.31 -13.66 -5.83
N LEU A 20 -31.53 -14.97 -5.96
CA LEU A 20 -30.56 -16.01 -5.60
C LEU A 20 -29.44 -16.18 -6.66
N CYS A 21 -29.68 -15.82 -7.92
CA CYS A 21 -28.71 -15.95 -9.02
C CYS A 21 -27.65 -14.85 -9.11
N SER A 22 -27.59 -13.91 -8.15
CA SER A 22 -26.60 -12.81 -8.18
C SER A 22 -25.64 -12.77 -7.00
N ILE A 23 -25.50 -13.88 -6.25
CA ILE A 23 -24.37 -14.03 -5.32
C ILE A 23 -23.16 -14.48 -6.14
N SER A 24 -22.56 -13.56 -6.91
CA SER A 24 -21.19 -13.77 -7.39
C SER A 24 -20.32 -13.81 -6.14
N SER A 25 -19.88 -14.99 -5.70
CA SER A 25 -18.87 -15.08 -4.64
C SER A 25 -17.68 -14.24 -5.09
N VAL A 26 -17.34 -13.21 -4.32
CA VAL A 26 -16.18 -12.38 -4.60
C VAL A 26 -14.97 -13.30 -4.53
N LYS A 27 -14.29 -13.48 -5.66
CA LYS A 27 -13.09 -14.29 -5.74
C LYS A 27 -11.93 -13.47 -5.19
N ASP A 28 -11.27 -13.96 -4.15
CA ASP A 28 -10.11 -13.35 -3.49
C ASP A 28 -8.79 -13.97 -3.97
N THR A 29 -8.86 -14.99 -4.83
CA THR A 29 -7.73 -15.83 -5.24
C THR A 29 -7.56 -15.93 -6.75
N ILE A 30 -6.33 -16.13 -7.20
CA ILE A 30 -5.97 -16.57 -8.55
C ILE A 30 -5.26 -17.91 -8.40
N THR A 31 -5.82 -18.98 -8.96
CA THR A 31 -5.20 -20.31 -8.96
C THR A 31 -4.30 -20.51 -10.18
N ALA A 32 -3.54 -21.61 -10.22
CA ALA A 32 -2.69 -21.97 -11.36
C ALA A 32 -3.45 -22.13 -12.70
N THR A 33 -4.76 -22.41 -12.66
CA THR A 33 -5.62 -22.53 -13.86
C THR A 33 -6.34 -21.23 -14.21
N ASP A 34 -6.25 -20.22 -13.35
CA ASP A 34 -6.90 -18.93 -13.54
C ASP A 34 -5.98 -17.89 -14.15
N PHE A 35 -6.60 -16.83 -14.66
CA PHE A 35 -5.91 -15.61 -15.02
C PHE A 35 -6.84 -14.42 -14.84
N LEU A 36 -6.26 -13.26 -14.53
CA LEU A 36 -6.95 -11.98 -14.48
C LEU A 36 -6.65 -11.19 -15.77
N ARG A 37 -7.68 -10.58 -16.35
CA ARG A 37 -7.60 -9.67 -17.51
C ARG A 37 -8.21 -8.34 -17.12
N ASP A 38 -7.96 -7.35 -17.96
CA ASP A 38 -8.66 -6.07 -17.87
C ASP A 38 -10.18 -6.24 -17.87
N GLY A 39 -10.87 -5.41 -17.09
CA GLY A 39 -12.30 -5.50 -16.79
C GLY A 39 -12.69 -6.59 -15.78
N LYS A 40 -11.75 -7.38 -15.26
CA LYS A 40 -11.98 -8.33 -14.16
C LYS A 40 -11.13 -7.96 -12.94
N THR A 41 -11.66 -8.21 -11.76
CA THR A 41 -11.01 -7.96 -10.48
C THR A 41 -11.10 -9.18 -9.55
N ILE A 42 -10.20 -9.22 -8.56
CA ILE A 42 -10.40 -9.99 -7.33
C ILE A 42 -10.58 -8.99 -6.18
N ALA A 43 -11.27 -9.39 -5.12
CA ALA A 43 -11.40 -8.55 -3.93
C ALA A 43 -11.20 -9.37 -2.66
N SER A 44 -10.73 -8.72 -1.60
CA SER A 44 -10.57 -9.35 -0.29
C SER A 44 -11.90 -9.92 0.20
N SER A 45 -11.83 -10.93 1.06
CA SER A 45 -13.03 -11.66 1.52
C SER A 45 -14.07 -10.78 2.22
N ASP A 46 -13.62 -9.71 2.87
CA ASP A 46 -14.47 -8.70 3.52
C ASP A 46 -14.92 -7.56 2.58
N GLY A 47 -14.42 -7.54 1.35
CA GLY A 47 -14.70 -6.51 0.37
C GLY A 47 -13.99 -5.17 0.62
N SER A 48 -13.04 -5.08 1.55
CA SER A 48 -12.29 -3.84 1.85
C SER A 48 -11.35 -3.42 0.72
N PHE A 49 -10.72 -4.39 0.06
CA PHE A 49 -9.72 -4.16 -0.99
C PHE A 49 -10.12 -4.85 -2.29
N GLU A 50 -9.74 -4.24 -3.40
CA GLU A 50 -9.90 -4.80 -4.74
C GLU A 50 -8.60 -4.67 -5.54
N MET A 51 -8.33 -5.65 -6.39
CA MET A 51 -7.17 -5.67 -7.26
C MET A 51 -7.56 -5.97 -8.70
N GLY A 52 -6.89 -5.27 -9.63
CA GLY A 52 -7.02 -5.54 -11.05
C GLY A 52 -6.24 -4.55 -11.91
N PHE A 53 -6.56 -4.54 -13.19
CA PHE A 53 -5.98 -3.60 -14.14
C PHE A 53 -6.59 -2.21 -13.97
N PHE A 54 -5.77 -1.18 -14.12
CA PHE A 54 -6.21 0.21 -14.12
C PHE A 54 -5.27 1.10 -14.93
N SER A 55 -5.79 2.26 -15.32
CA SER A 55 -5.01 3.37 -15.85
C SER A 55 -5.36 4.61 -15.02
N PRO A 56 -4.40 5.25 -14.32
CA PRO A 56 -4.65 6.44 -13.52
C PRO A 56 -5.19 7.62 -14.36
N ALA A 57 -4.79 7.68 -15.63
CA ALA A 57 -5.22 8.68 -16.59
C ALA A 57 -5.37 8.03 -17.95
N SER A 58 -6.62 7.87 -18.39
CA SER A 58 -6.96 7.17 -19.64
C SER A 58 -6.26 7.74 -20.87
N PHE A 59 -5.96 9.04 -20.89
CA PHE A 59 -5.28 9.71 -22.00
C PHE A 59 -3.80 9.31 -22.17
N MET A 60 -3.16 8.74 -21.15
CA MET A 60 -1.73 8.37 -21.22
C MET A 60 -1.48 6.98 -21.81
N ASN A 61 -2.51 6.15 -21.99
CA ASN A 61 -2.38 4.77 -22.45
C ASN A 61 -1.40 3.90 -21.62
N ASN A 62 -1.14 4.29 -20.37
CA ASN A 62 -0.30 3.53 -19.45
C ASN A 62 -1.18 2.71 -18.52
N TRP A 63 -0.99 1.39 -18.53
CA TRP A 63 -1.76 0.43 -17.78
C TRP A 63 -0.92 -0.30 -16.74
N TYR A 64 -1.54 -0.52 -15.60
CA TYR A 64 -0.93 -1.11 -14.43
C TYR A 64 -1.85 -2.14 -13.79
N VAL A 65 -1.28 -3.04 -13.01
CA VAL A 65 -2.00 -3.83 -12.02
C VAL A 65 -1.80 -3.17 -10.66
N GLY A 66 -2.90 -2.90 -9.96
CA GLY A 66 -2.86 -2.27 -8.64
C GLY A 66 -3.91 -2.80 -7.69
N ILE A 67 -3.73 -2.46 -6.42
CA ILE A 67 -4.66 -2.71 -5.33
C ILE A 67 -5.20 -1.36 -4.87
N TRP A 68 -6.50 -1.27 -4.63
CA TRP A 68 -7.17 -0.07 -4.13
C TRP A 68 -8.19 -0.43 -3.05
N TYR A 69 -8.55 0.55 -2.23
CA TYR A 69 -9.74 0.43 -1.38
C TYR A 69 -10.99 0.37 -2.24
N LYS A 70 -11.86 -0.61 -1.96
CA LYS A 70 -13.13 -0.79 -2.66
C LYS A 70 -14.19 0.10 -1.99
N HIS A 71 -14.28 1.34 -2.44
CA HIS A 71 -15.29 2.30 -2.01
C HIS A 71 -16.09 2.78 -3.22
N ASP A 72 -17.32 3.21 -2.99
CA ASP A 72 -18.19 3.81 -4.01
C ASP A 72 -17.76 5.26 -4.32
N VAL A 73 -16.52 5.45 -4.78
CA VAL A 73 -15.98 6.73 -5.22
C VAL A 73 -15.34 6.65 -6.60
N PRO A 74 -15.40 7.75 -7.38
CA PRO A 74 -14.86 7.78 -8.74
C PRO A 74 -13.33 7.60 -8.77
N ASP A 75 -12.62 8.11 -7.76
CA ASP A 75 -11.17 8.01 -7.70
C ASP A 75 -10.76 6.73 -6.96
N LYS A 76 -10.27 5.75 -7.73
CA LYS A 76 -9.67 4.54 -7.17
C LYS A 76 -8.56 4.93 -6.22
N SER A 77 -8.75 4.62 -4.95
CA SER A 77 -7.79 4.90 -3.89
C SER A 77 -6.70 3.85 -3.91
N VAL A 78 -5.83 3.92 -4.93
CA VAL A 78 -4.72 2.98 -5.15
C VAL A 78 -3.74 3.06 -3.98
N VAL A 79 -3.33 1.90 -3.49
CA VAL A 79 -2.43 1.74 -2.33
C VAL A 79 -1.20 0.90 -2.67
N TRP A 80 -1.22 0.18 -3.79
CA TRP A 80 -0.11 -0.63 -4.27
C TRP A 80 -0.17 -0.80 -5.78
N VAL A 81 0.98 -0.85 -6.45
CA VAL A 81 1.10 -0.99 -7.92
C VAL A 81 2.24 -1.96 -8.26
N ALA A 82 1.93 -3.01 -9.00
CA ALA A 82 2.88 -4.07 -9.36
C ALA A 82 3.94 -3.57 -10.35
N ASN A 83 3.54 -3.26 -11.57
CA ASN A 83 4.41 -2.96 -12.70
C ASN A 83 4.69 -1.44 -12.83
N ARG A 84 4.87 -0.73 -11.71
CA ARG A 84 5.06 0.73 -11.71
C ARG A 84 6.29 1.20 -12.49
N ALA A 85 7.32 0.36 -12.62
CA ALA A 85 8.54 0.68 -13.35
C ALA A 85 8.39 0.50 -14.88
N ILE A 86 7.53 -0.44 -15.31
CA ILE A 86 7.34 -0.79 -16.71
C ILE A 86 5.83 -0.87 -16.98
N PRO A 87 5.19 0.26 -17.36
CA PRO A 87 3.78 0.26 -17.73
C PRO A 87 3.50 -0.60 -18.96
N LEU A 88 2.26 -1.05 -19.08
CA LEU A 88 1.75 -1.66 -20.30
C LEU A 88 1.14 -0.58 -21.20
N ASN A 89 1.44 -0.62 -22.50
CA ASN A 89 0.88 0.34 -23.47
C ASN A 89 -0.55 -0.01 -23.91
N ASN A 90 -1.01 -1.23 -23.65
CA ASN A 90 -2.37 -1.71 -23.85
C ASN A 90 -2.59 -2.99 -23.01
N THR A 91 -3.84 -3.40 -22.85
CA THR A 91 -4.25 -4.60 -22.11
C THR A 91 -4.66 -5.76 -23.02
N SER A 92 -4.58 -5.59 -24.35
CA SER A 92 -5.06 -6.59 -25.31
C SER A 92 -4.22 -7.86 -25.24
N GLY A 93 -4.87 -8.96 -24.87
CA GLY A 93 -4.21 -10.27 -24.69
C GLY A 93 -3.23 -10.32 -23.52
N VAL A 94 -3.16 -9.29 -22.67
CA VAL A 94 -2.33 -9.29 -21.45
C VAL A 94 -3.09 -9.96 -20.31
N VAL A 95 -2.41 -10.82 -19.56
CA VAL A 95 -2.98 -11.56 -18.42
C VAL A 95 -2.06 -11.50 -17.21
N LEU A 96 -2.64 -11.38 -16.02
CA LEU A 96 -1.96 -11.67 -14.76
C LEU A 96 -2.31 -13.11 -14.36
N LYS A 97 -1.32 -13.98 -14.24
CA LYS A 97 -1.53 -15.41 -13.93
C LYS A 97 -0.38 -15.99 -13.15
N ILE A 98 -0.59 -17.17 -12.57
CA ILE A 98 0.50 -17.94 -12.00
C ILE A 98 1.19 -18.71 -13.13
N ILE A 99 2.52 -18.67 -13.13
CA ILE A 99 3.39 -19.41 -14.05
C ILE A 99 4.27 -20.37 -13.24
N ASP A 100 4.71 -21.45 -13.88
CA ASP A 100 5.70 -22.36 -13.30
C ASP A 100 6.99 -21.59 -12.92
N PRO A 101 7.60 -21.80 -11.74
CA PRO A 101 7.29 -22.83 -10.72
C PRO A 101 6.38 -22.38 -9.58
N GLY A 102 5.55 -21.34 -9.78
CA GLY A 102 4.62 -20.79 -8.79
C GLY A 102 4.62 -19.27 -8.68
N GLN A 103 5.19 -18.56 -9.66
CA GLN A 103 5.30 -17.10 -9.64
C GLN A 103 4.01 -16.46 -10.16
N LEU A 104 3.51 -15.43 -9.47
CA LEU A 104 2.54 -14.52 -10.07
C LEU A 104 3.26 -13.63 -11.08
N ALA A 105 2.75 -13.58 -12.31
CA ALA A 105 3.39 -12.87 -13.42
C ALA A 105 2.39 -12.19 -14.35
N LEU A 106 2.82 -11.07 -14.92
CA LEU A 106 2.15 -10.32 -15.96
C LEU A 106 2.70 -10.76 -17.32
N VAL A 107 1.86 -11.38 -18.13
CA VAL A 107 2.23 -12.03 -19.40
C VAL A 107 1.48 -11.38 -20.55
N THR A 108 2.21 -10.93 -21.57
CA THR A 108 1.66 -10.30 -22.78
C THR A 108 1.15 -11.33 -23.78
N ALA A 109 0.45 -10.87 -24.82
CA ALA A 109 -0.12 -11.72 -25.86
C ALA A 109 0.93 -12.57 -26.62
N ASP A 110 2.17 -12.08 -26.72
CA ASP A 110 3.33 -12.77 -27.31
C ASP A 110 4.12 -13.60 -26.29
N ASN A 111 3.53 -13.92 -25.14
CA ASN A 111 4.09 -14.72 -24.05
C ASN A 111 5.34 -14.11 -23.37
N ARG A 112 5.56 -12.80 -23.47
CA ARG A 112 6.63 -12.14 -22.72
C ARG A 112 6.17 -11.82 -21.31
N ILE A 113 7.06 -12.02 -20.35
CA ILE A 113 6.85 -11.63 -18.94
C ILE A 113 7.37 -10.20 -18.78
N THR A 114 6.50 -9.27 -18.40
CA THR A 114 6.87 -7.86 -18.18
C THR A 114 7.01 -7.51 -16.71
N TRP A 115 6.40 -8.30 -15.83
CA TRP A 115 6.53 -8.20 -14.38
C TRP A 115 6.29 -9.58 -13.75
N SER A 116 7.01 -9.90 -12.68
CA SER A 116 6.81 -11.14 -11.92
C SER A 116 7.25 -10.98 -10.46
N THR A 117 6.65 -11.78 -9.59
CA THR A 117 7.09 -11.94 -8.21
C THR A 117 8.44 -12.66 -8.13
N ASN A 118 9.34 -12.18 -7.26
CA ASN A 118 10.58 -12.88 -6.94
C ASN A 118 10.28 -13.89 -5.83
N MET A 119 10.37 -15.19 -6.12
CA MET A 119 10.17 -16.20 -5.08
C MET A 119 11.40 -16.32 -4.19
N SER A 120 11.17 -16.30 -2.88
CA SER A 120 12.19 -16.49 -1.86
C SER A 120 12.75 -17.93 -1.82
N ARG A 121 12.02 -18.91 -2.37
CA ARG A 121 12.42 -20.32 -2.44
C ARG A 121 12.37 -20.83 -3.90
N PRO A 122 13.43 -21.51 -4.39
CA PRO A 122 13.50 -22.00 -5.77
C PRO A 122 12.75 -23.33 -6.01
N LEU A 123 12.06 -23.88 -5.00
CA LEU A 123 11.38 -25.16 -5.11
C LEU A 123 10.03 -25.01 -5.81
N ALA A 124 9.71 -25.94 -6.70
CA ALA A 124 8.40 -26.02 -7.35
C ALA A 124 7.29 -26.17 -6.30
N VAL A 125 6.34 -25.24 -6.33
CA VAL A 125 5.19 -25.21 -5.43
C VAL A 125 4.13 -26.15 -5.98
N LYS A 126 3.54 -27.01 -5.14
CA LYS A 126 2.61 -28.04 -5.63
C LYS A 126 1.26 -27.45 -6.02
N ASN A 127 0.77 -26.51 -5.22
CA ASN A 127 -0.53 -25.87 -5.46
C ASN A 127 -0.46 -24.36 -5.23
N PRO A 128 0.28 -23.61 -6.07
CA PRO A 128 0.46 -22.17 -5.89
C PRO A 128 -0.85 -21.41 -6.12
N ILE A 129 -1.15 -20.51 -5.20
CA ILE A 129 -2.24 -19.53 -5.33
C ILE A 129 -1.75 -18.13 -4.97
N ALA A 130 -2.31 -17.13 -5.64
CA ALA A 130 -2.20 -15.74 -5.24
C ALA A 130 -3.50 -15.33 -4.54
N GLN A 131 -3.43 -14.68 -3.39
CA GLN A 131 -4.60 -14.33 -2.58
C GLN A 131 -4.50 -12.88 -2.09
N LEU A 132 -5.59 -12.13 -2.21
CA LEU A 132 -5.71 -10.79 -1.62
C LEU A 132 -6.34 -10.88 -0.23
N LEU A 133 -5.55 -10.60 0.80
CA LEU A 133 -6.01 -10.63 2.19
C LEU A 133 -6.82 -9.38 2.55
N ASN A 134 -7.61 -9.46 3.63
CA ASN A 134 -8.39 -8.34 4.18
C ASN A 134 -7.51 -7.17 4.67
N SER A 135 -6.22 -7.40 4.90
CA SER A 135 -5.25 -6.34 5.19
C SER A 135 -4.84 -5.53 3.97
N GLY A 136 -5.20 -5.97 2.75
CA GLY A 136 -4.70 -5.45 1.49
C GLY A 136 -3.38 -6.09 1.04
N ASN A 137 -2.85 -7.04 1.81
CA ASN A 137 -1.65 -7.78 1.43
C ASN A 137 -1.99 -8.82 0.35
N LEU A 138 -1.34 -8.71 -0.81
CA LEU A 138 -1.39 -9.72 -1.86
C LEU A 138 -0.27 -10.71 -1.60
N ILE A 139 -0.62 -11.96 -1.36
CA ILE A 139 0.33 -13.02 -1.05
C ILE A 139 0.37 -14.08 -2.15
N VAL A 140 1.50 -14.76 -2.30
CA VAL A 140 1.62 -16.01 -3.03
C VAL A 140 1.97 -17.10 -2.02
N ARG A 141 1.22 -18.20 -2.00
CA ARG A 141 1.41 -19.33 -1.06
C ARG A 141 1.04 -20.66 -1.70
N ASP A 142 1.47 -21.76 -1.09
CA ASP A 142 0.90 -23.07 -1.41
C ASP A 142 -0.49 -23.18 -0.74
N ALA A 143 -1.52 -23.51 -1.50
CA ALA A 143 -2.88 -23.65 -0.99
C ALA A 143 -3.01 -24.76 0.05
N ASN A 144 -2.14 -25.78 -0.01
CA ASN A 144 -2.13 -26.90 0.92
C ASN A 144 -1.29 -26.63 2.18
N ASP A 145 -0.53 -25.53 2.20
CA ASP A 145 0.22 -25.15 3.38
C ASP A 145 -0.69 -24.49 4.41
N THR A 146 -0.67 -25.04 5.62
CA THR A 146 -1.49 -24.60 6.75
C THR A 146 -0.70 -23.74 7.73
N GLU A 147 0.62 -23.62 7.58
CA GLU A 147 1.45 -22.79 8.45
C GLU A 147 1.11 -21.31 8.24
N PRO A 148 0.65 -20.60 9.29
CA PRO A 148 0.37 -19.18 9.20
C PRO A 148 1.61 -18.41 8.75
N GLU A 149 1.41 -17.43 7.86
CA GLU A 149 2.46 -16.51 7.39
C GLU A 149 3.63 -17.15 6.63
N ASN A 150 3.59 -18.45 6.29
CA ASN A 150 4.60 -19.08 5.43
C ASN A 150 4.34 -18.73 3.94
N PHE A 151 4.43 -17.45 3.61
CA PHE A 151 4.22 -16.94 2.26
C PHE A 151 5.50 -17.10 1.42
N LEU A 152 5.31 -17.41 0.14
CA LEU A 152 6.39 -17.48 -0.86
C LEU A 152 6.81 -16.07 -1.30
N TRP A 153 5.84 -15.16 -1.34
CA TRP A 153 5.97 -13.76 -1.67
C TRP A 153 4.79 -12.98 -1.08
N GLN A 154 4.99 -11.70 -0.73
CA GLN A 154 3.92 -10.80 -0.29
C GLN A 154 4.15 -9.37 -0.78
N SER A 155 3.08 -8.63 -1.10
CA SER A 155 3.17 -7.25 -1.58
C SER A 155 3.63 -6.28 -0.51
N PHE A 156 3.40 -6.61 0.77
CA PHE A 156 3.83 -5.79 1.90
C PHE A 156 5.36 -5.66 2.02
N ASP A 157 6.13 -6.57 1.42
CA ASP A 157 7.60 -6.48 1.32
C ASP A 157 8.08 -5.57 0.18
N TYR A 158 7.15 -5.11 -0.67
CA TYR A 158 7.41 -4.28 -1.85
C TYR A 158 6.44 -3.07 -1.88
N PRO A 159 6.47 -2.19 -0.86
CA PRO A 159 5.62 -1.00 -0.83
C PRO A 159 5.79 -0.09 -2.05
N THR A 160 4.73 0.65 -2.39
CA THR A 160 4.81 1.75 -3.37
C THR A 160 4.99 3.09 -2.66
N ASP A 161 3.98 3.93 -2.68
CA ASP A 161 3.91 5.25 -2.07
C ASP A 161 3.08 5.25 -0.78
N THR A 162 2.42 4.13 -0.44
CA THR A 162 1.48 4.02 0.67
C THR A 162 1.90 2.93 1.67
N LEU A 163 1.77 3.24 2.96
CA LEU A 163 1.89 2.33 4.09
C LEU A 163 0.49 2.08 4.69
N LEU A 164 0.03 0.82 4.62
CA LEU A 164 -1.20 0.33 5.23
C LEU A 164 -0.96 -0.17 6.67
N PRO A 165 -2.02 -0.32 7.50
CA PRO A 165 -1.90 -0.98 8.79
C PRO A 165 -1.32 -2.39 8.64
N GLY A 166 -0.37 -2.75 9.49
CA GLY A 166 0.32 -4.05 9.45
C GLY A 166 1.52 -4.13 8.50
N MET A 167 1.75 -3.12 7.64
CA MET A 167 3.00 -2.99 6.90
C MET A 167 4.14 -2.52 7.80
N LYS A 168 5.38 -2.81 7.39
CA LYS A 168 6.61 -2.39 8.07
C LYS A 168 7.43 -1.48 7.16
N LEU A 169 8.06 -0.48 7.76
CA LEU A 169 9.01 0.43 7.11
C LEU A 169 10.34 0.32 7.86
N GLY A 170 11.46 0.20 7.16
CA GLY A 170 12.78 0.12 7.77
C GLY A 170 13.60 -1.04 7.24
N LYS A 171 14.55 -1.55 8.04
CA LYS A 171 15.62 -2.41 7.55
C LYS A 171 15.77 -3.70 8.35
N ASN A 172 15.90 -4.81 7.64
CA ASN A 172 16.38 -6.07 8.18
C ASN A 172 17.92 -6.09 8.08
N PHE A 173 18.61 -6.15 9.21
CA PHE A 173 20.07 -6.14 9.24
C PHE A 173 20.69 -7.50 8.88
N VAL A 174 19.92 -8.59 8.96
CA VAL A 174 20.40 -9.94 8.65
C VAL A 174 20.58 -10.15 7.15
N ASN A 175 19.58 -9.75 6.35
CA ASN A 175 19.61 -9.92 4.88
C ASN A 175 19.84 -8.60 4.11
N GLY A 176 19.90 -7.47 4.83
CA GLY A 176 20.12 -6.14 4.25
C GLY A 176 18.89 -5.52 3.56
N GLN A 177 17.74 -6.20 3.56
CA GLN A 177 16.52 -5.74 2.89
C GLN A 177 15.93 -4.52 3.60
N GLU A 178 15.52 -3.53 2.82
CA GLU A 178 14.90 -2.30 3.29
C GLU A 178 13.52 -2.13 2.67
N PHE A 179 12.53 -1.81 3.51
CA PHE A 179 11.17 -1.47 3.14
C PHE A 179 10.99 0.04 3.30
N TYR A 180 10.73 0.75 2.21
CA TYR A 180 10.60 2.21 2.20
C TYR A 180 9.53 2.63 1.20
N LEU A 181 8.92 3.80 1.40
CA LEU A 181 7.96 4.33 0.42
C LEU A 181 8.71 5.13 -0.64
N SER A 182 8.24 5.06 -1.89
CA SER A 182 8.66 5.90 -3.00
C SER A 182 7.43 6.52 -3.63
N SER A 183 7.39 7.86 -3.66
CA SER A 183 6.25 8.62 -4.18
C SER A 183 5.94 8.22 -5.62
N TRP A 184 4.73 8.51 -6.08
CA TRP A 184 4.48 8.56 -7.52
C TRP A 184 5.25 9.73 -8.13
N LYS A 185 5.53 9.65 -9.44
CA LYS A 185 6.20 10.70 -10.19
C LYS A 185 5.32 11.94 -10.29
N ASN A 186 4.01 11.74 -10.48
CA ASN A 186 2.98 12.77 -10.40
C ASN A 186 1.62 12.11 -10.15
N GLU A 187 0.54 12.91 -10.12
CA GLU A 187 -0.83 12.44 -9.83
C GLU A 187 -1.36 11.41 -10.83
N TYR A 188 -0.76 11.33 -12.02
CA TYR A 188 -1.21 10.47 -13.11
C TYR A 188 -0.21 9.36 -13.48
N ASP A 189 1.03 9.41 -12.97
CA ASP A 189 2.11 8.47 -13.29
C ASP A 189 2.66 7.78 -12.03
N PRO A 190 2.27 6.50 -11.79
CA PRO A 190 2.72 5.68 -10.67
C PRO A 190 4.20 5.33 -10.67
N ALA A 191 4.96 5.63 -11.73
CA ALA A 191 6.40 5.44 -11.72
C ALA A 191 7.05 6.06 -10.48
N SER A 192 8.19 5.52 -10.05
CA SER A 192 8.93 6.05 -8.90
C SER A 192 9.26 7.53 -9.12
N GLY A 193 8.78 8.37 -8.21
CA GLY A 193 9.08 9.79 -8.17
C GLY A 193 10.36 10.10 -7.41
N ASP A 194 10.60 11.39 -7.22
CA ASP A 194 11.84 11.89 -6.63
C ASP A 194 11.92 11.73 -5.12
N TYR A 195 10.80 11.46 -4.44
CA TYR A 195 10.73 11.43 -3.00
C TYR A 195 10.63 10.00 -2.45
N THR A 196 11.37 9.75 -1.39
CA THR A 196 11.31 8.48 -0.65
C THR A 196 11.19 8.71 0.85
N PHE A 197 10.51 7.80 1.55
CA PHE A 197 10.32 7.84 3.00
C PHE A 197 10.85 6.56 3.63
N HIS A 198 11.76 6.71 4.60
CA HIS A 198 12.54 5.62 5.19
C HIS A 198 12.47 5.67 6.71
N CYS A 199 12.50 4.50 7.36
CA CYS A 199 12.94 4.39 8.75
C CYS A 199 14.45 4.13 8.73
N ASP A 200 15.22 5.21 8.85
CA ASP A 200 16.68 5.23 8.72
C ASP A 200 17.34 4.84 10.06
N PRO A 201 18.09 3.72 10.13
CA PRO A 201 18.72 3.25 11.35
C PRO A 201 20.07 3.92 11.66
N THR A 202 20.54 4.85 10.84
CA THR A 202 21.89 5.45 10.98
C THR A 202 22.03 6.24 12.28
N GLY A 203 22.98 5.84 13.13
CA GLY A 203 23.17 6.41 14.47
C GLY A 203 22.12 5.84 15.44
N TYR A 204 20.92 6.42 15.41
CA TYR A 204 19.75 5.90 16.11
C TYR A 204 18.52 6.06 15.21
N PRO A 205 17.55 5.13 15.18
CA PRO A 205 16.46 5.17 14.22
C PRO A 205 15.71 6.49 14.15
N GLN A 206 15.47 6.97 12.93
CA GLN A 206 14.70 8.16 12.59
C GLN A 206 13.88 7.91 11.32
N ASP A 207 12.64 8.39 11.29
CA ASP A 207 11.93 8.49 10.02
C ASP A 207 12.40 9.71 9.23
N VAL A 208 12.69 9.54 7.94
CA VAL A 208 13.26 10.59 7.08
C VAL A 208 12.63 10.60 5.69
N ILE A 209 12.40 11.79 5.14
CA ILE A 209 12.05 11.96 3.73
C ILE A 209 13.30 12.43 2.99
N ARG A 210 13.57 11.80 1.85
CA ARG A 210 14.64 12.19 0.94
C ARG A 210 14.06 12.65 -0.38
N LYS A 211 14.70 13.65 -0.99
CA LYS A 211 14.57 13.95 -2.40
C LYS A 211 15.81 13.41 -3.10
N SER A 212 15.63 12.33 -3.86
CA SER A 212 16.72 11.52 -4.38
C SER A 212 17.67 11.06 -3.25
N LYS A 213 18.86 11.65 -3.13
CA LYS A 213 19.84 11.31 -2.07
C LYS A 213 19.87 12.32 -0.92
N VAL A 214 19.20 13.45 -1.05
CA VAL A 214 19.26 14.56 -0.10
C VAL A 214 18.14 14.40 0.93
N LYS A 215 18.49 14.40 2.22
CA LYS A 215 17.51 14.44 3.31
C LYS A 215 16.82 15.80 3.32
N VAL A 216 15.49 15.81 3.22
CA VAL A 216 14.65 17.03 3.21
C VAL A 216 13.78 17.14 4.45
N PHE A 217 13.58 16.05 5.19
CA PHE A 217 12.87 16.01 6.47
C PHE A 217 13.50 14.96 7.38
N SER A 218 13.45 15.20 8.69
CA SER A 218 13.72 14.19 9.71
C SER A 218 12.73 14.34 10.84
N SER A 219 12.15 13.21 11.26
CA SER A 219 11.32 13.13 12.47
C SER A 219 12.13 13.21 13.76
N GLY A 220 13.46 13.22 13.70
CA GLY A 220 14.34 13.06 14.85
C GLY A 220 14.41 11.61 15.35
N THR A 221 15.18 11.37 16.41
CA THR A 221 15.40 10.02 16.95
C THR A 221 14.19 9.51 17.71
N TRP A 222 13.98 8.19 17.69
CA TRP A 222 13.02 7.53 18.57
C TRP A 222 13.41 7.70 20.05
N ASN A 223 12.51 8.18 20.90
CA ASN A 223 12.78 8.38 22.34
C ASN A 223 12.13 7.34 23.26
N GLY A 224 11.62 6.23 22.70
CA GLY A 224 10.87 5.21 23.44
C GLY A 224 9.36 5.45 23.47
N LEU A 225 8.91 6.68 23.22
CA LEU A 225 7.49 7.06 23.15
C LEU A 225 7.08 7.54 21.75
N ARG A 226 7.94 8.34 21.11
CA ARG A 226 7.70 8.99 19.82
C ARG A 226 9.00 9.48 19.18
N TRP A 227 8.87 10.03 17.98
CA TRP A 227 9.96 10.73 17.29
C TRP A 227 10.21 12.11 17.93
N SER A 228 11.47 12.45 18.20
CA SER A 228 11.83 13.67 18.96
C SER A 228 11.45 14.97 18.27
N GLY A 229 11.58 15.02 16.94
CA GLY A 229 11.20 16.14 16.09
C GLY A 229 9.71 16.20 15.75
N VAL A 230 8.89 15.31 16.31
CA VAL A 230 7.42 15.36 16.16
C VAL A 230 6.74 15.40 17.55
N PRO A 231 6.98 16.45 18.37
CA PRO A 231 6.44 16.53 19.73
C PRO A 231 4.92 16.63 19.78
N GLY A 232 4.27 17.01 18.68
CA GLY A 232 2.80 16.98 18.54
C GLY A 232 2.22 15.56 18.38
N LEU A 233 3.05 14.56 18.10
CA LEU A 233 2.63 13.16 17.99
C LEU A 233 2.46 12.56 19.40
N THR A 234 1.35 12.89 20.05
CA THR A 234 0.91 12.32 21.33
C THR A 234 0.02 11.09 21.13
N LYS A 235 -0.50 10.52 22.23
CA LYS A 235 -1.52 9.46 22.16
C LYS A 235 -2.66 9.89 21.24
N ASN A 236 -2.87 9.11 20.18
CA ASN A 236 -3.80 9.42 19.10
C ASN A 236 -5.04 8.50 19.22
N PRO A 237 -6.27 9.00 19.01
CA PRO A 237 -7.48 8.17 19.11
C PRO A 237 -7.70 7.24 17.90
N VAL A 238 -6.98 7.45 16.79
CA VAL A 238 -7.15 6.72 15.53
C VAL A 238 -6.15 5.58 15.39
N TYR A 239 -4.89 5.82 15.74
CA TYR A 239 -3.80 4.85 15.51
C TYR A 239 -2.77 4.84 16.63
N THR A 240 -2.06 3.72 16.74
CA THR A 240 -0.82 3.59 17.50
C THR A 240 0.32 3.26 16.54
N PHE A 241 1.55 3.52 16.96
CA PHE A 241 2.74 3.23 16.19
C PHE A 241 3.86 2.74 17.10
N THR A 242 4.75 1.94 16.55
CA THR A 242 5.85 1.34 17.28
C THR A 242 7.10 1.30 16.42
N LEU A 243 8.24 1.31 17.10
CA LEU A 243 9.53 0.97 16.52
C LEU A 243 10.01 -0.33 17.14
N ASP A 244 10.12 -1.36 16.32
CA ASP A 244 10.71 -2.66 16.67
C ASP A 244 12.19 -2.63 16.25
N PHE A 245 13.08 -2.39 17.21
CA PHE A 245 14.50 -2.15 16.96
C PHE A 245 15.37 -2.99 17.89
N ASP A 246 16.24 -3.80 17.29
CA ASP A 246 17.26 -4.63 17.94
C ASP A 246 18.47 -4.83 17.02
N GLU A 247 19.39 -5.73 17.39
CA GLU A 247 20.61 -6.02 16.60
C GLU A 247 20.34 -6.62 15.20
N ARG A 248 19.12 -7.09 14.93
CA ARG A 248 18.72 -7.80 13.70
C ARG A 248 17.80 -6.97 12.81
N LYS A 249 17.09 -5.98 13.34
CA LYS A 249 16.10 -5.19 12.59
C LYS A 249 15.86 -3.80 13.18
N ALA A 250 15.37 -2.90 12.34
CA ALA A 250 14.70 -1.66 12.73
C ALA A 250 13.45 -1.50 11.86
N PHE A 251 12.26 -1.65 12.45
CA PHE A 251 11.00 -1.50 11.73
C PHE A 251 10.03 -0.58 12.45
N TYR A 252 9.66 0.50 11.77
CA TYR A 252 8.49 1.29 12.08
C TYR A 252 7.23 0.59 11.55
N SER A 253 6.17 0.56 12.35
CA SER A 253 4.85 0.14 11.91
C SER A 253 3.77 0.91 12.65
N TYR A 254 2.56 0.91 12.11
CA TYR A 254 1.40 1.45 12.79
C TYR A 254 0.22 0.49 12.70
N ALA A 255 -0.65 0.59 13.69
CA ALA A 255 -1.90 -0.14 13.78
C ALA A 255 -3.05 0.82 14.09
N LEU A 256 -4.24 0.51 13.62
CA LEU A 256 -5.44 1.28 13.96
C LEU A 256 -5.98 0.77 15.29
N LEU A 257 -6.43 1.70 16.14
CA LEU A 257 -7.00 1.36 17.44
C LEU A 257 -8.40 0.75 17.30
N ASP A 258 -9.12 1.15 16.26
CA ASP A 258 -10.40 0.61 15.86
C ASP A 258 -10.27 0.12 14.41
N SER A 259 -10.53 -1.18 14.19
CA SER A 259 -10.44 -1.82 12.88
C SER A 259 -11.52 -1.37 11.90
N SER A 260 -12.57 -0.69 12.38
CA SER A 260 -13.58 -0.07 11.51
C SER A 260 -13.10 1.23 10.87
N VAL A 261 -12.08 1.87 11.44
CA VAL A 261 -11.49 3.07 10.85
C VAL A 261 -10.67 2.67 9.63
N ILE A 262 -10.81 3.44 8.56
CA ILE A 262 -10.01 3.27 7.35
C ILE A 262 -9.02 4.42 7.27
N SER A 263 -7.72 4.10 7.35
CA SER A 263 -6.65 5.08 7.28
C SER A 263 -5.42 4.51 6.59
N LYS A 264 -4.70 5.38 5.87
CA LYS A 264 -3.45 5.08 5.17
C LYS A 264 -2.45 6.21 5.33
N LEU A 265 -1.16 5.91 5.19
CA LEU A 265 -0.10 6.91 5.16
C LEU A 265 0.53 6.92 3.77
N THR A 266 0.46 8.04 3.05
CA THR A 266 0.89 8.12 1.65
C THR A 266 1.93 9.24 1.46
N LEU A 267 3.03 8.93 0.78
CA LEU A 267 4.03 9.90 0.35
C LEU A 267 3.68 10.41 -1.05
N ASN A 268 3.24 11.66 -1.15
CA ASN A 268 2.83 12.24 -2.42
C ASN A 268 4.02 12.71 -3.28
N SER A 269 3.76 13.04 -4.55
CA SER A 269 4.76 13.49 -5.54
C SER A 269 5.45 14.81 -5.19
N LYS A 270 4.91 15.56 -4.21
CA LYS A 270 5.48 16.82 -3.71
C LYS A 270 6.39 16.60 -2.49
N GLY A 271 6.57 15.36 -2.04
CA GLY A 271 7.42 15.04 -0.90
C GLY A 271 6.76 15.24 0.46
N MET A 272 5.43 15.32 0.51
CA MET A 272 4.69 15.35 1.77
C MET A 272 4.17 13.96 2.10
N LEU A 273 4.45 13.51 3.32
CA LEU A 273 3.86 12.33 3.91
C LEU A 273 2.53 12.72 4.56
N GLN A 274 1.43 12.09 4.15
CA GLN A 274 0.08 12.44 4.59
C GLN A 274 -0.63 11.23 5.16
N ARG A 275 -1.20 11.35 6.36
CA ARG A 275 -2.19 10.38 6.84
C ARG A 275 -3.54 10.77 6.31
N TRP A 276 -4.16 9.85 5.60
CA TRP A 276 -5.52 9.97 5.12
C TRP A 276 -6.44 9.14 6.01
N THR A 277 -7.62 9.66 6.31
CA THR A 277 -8.70 8.94 6.99
C THR A 277 -9.95 9.07 6.15
N TRP A 278 -10.64 7.96 5.95
CA TRP A 278 -11.90 7.92 5.20
C TRP A 278 -13.07 8.42 6.06
N ASP A 279 -13.87 9.33 5.53
CA ASP A 279 -15.15 9.74 6.13
C ASP A 279 -16.29 9.02 5.43
N ASP A 280 -16.86 8.02 6.10
CA ASP A 280 -17.97 7.23 5.57
C ASP A 280 -19.26 8.01 5.33
N LYS A 281 -19.46 9.14 5.99
CA LYS A 281 -20.65 9.98 5.81
C LYS A 281 -20.52 10.84 4.56
N ARG A 282 -19.31 11.37 4.32
CA ARG A 282 -19.00 12.23 3.17
C ARG A 282 -18.56 11.45 1.93
N LYS A 283 -18.18 10.18 2.11
CA LYS A 283 -17.60 9.32 1.07
C LYS A 283 -16.36 9.96 0.44
N GLU A 284 -15.49 10.50 1.30
CA GLU A 284 -14.26 11.15 0.85
C GLU A 284 -13.10 10.92 1.82
N TRP A 285 -11.89 11.11 1.30
CA TRP A 285 -10.67 11.06 2.10
C TRP A 285 -10.34 12.44 2.66
N HIS A 286 -10.00 12.49 3.94
CA HIS A 286 -9.49 13.69 4.58
C HIS A 286 -8.05 13.51 5.04
N VAL A 287 -7.23 14.54 4.85
CA VAL A 287 -5.88 14.61 5.42
C VAL A 287 -6.02 14.85 6.91
N TYR A 288 -5.65 13.87 7.71
CA TYR A 288 -5.65 13.96 9.16
C TYR A 288 -4.36 14.59 9.70
N LEU A 289 -3.21 14.24 9.10
CA LEU A 289 -1.92 14.88 9.40
C LEU A 289 -1.03 14.90 8.15
N ALA A 290 -0.11 15.85 8.07
CA ALA A 290 0.88 15.94 7.02
C ALA A 290 2.26 16.30 7.61
N SER A 291 3.33 15.81 6.98
CA SER A 291 4.72 16.12 7.33
C SER A 291 5.56 16.24 6.05
N PRO A 292 6.44 17.24 5.92
CA PRO A 292 6.62 18.41 6.80
C PRO A 292 5.33 19.24 6.97
N ALA A 293 5.09 19.77 8.18
CA ALA A 293 3.90 20.57 8.48
C ALA A 293 4.14 22.07 8.25
N ASP A 294 5.36 22.55 8.50
CA ASP A 294 5.77 23.91 8.25
C ASP A 294 7.22 24.01 7.70
N THR A 295 7.74 25.23 7.60
CA THR A 295 9.09 25.46 7.05
C THR A 295 10.20 24.98 7.99
N CYS A 296 9.96 24.92 9.29
CA CYS A 296 10.94 24.52 10.30
C CYS A 296 11.20 23.02 10.31
N ASP A 297 10.23 22.24 9.84
CA ASP A 297 10.38 20.80 9.63
C ASP A 297 11.33 20.46 8.47
N ASN A 298 11.64 21.42 7.58
CA ASN A 298 12.59 21.17 6.50
C ASN A 298 14.00 20.99 7.07
N TYR A 299 14.64 19.89 6.67
CA TYR A 299 15.97 19.54 7.16
C TYR A 299 17.02 20.57 6.75
N GLY A 300 17.83 21.02 7.73
CA GLY A 300 18.92 21.99 7.50
C GLY A 300 18.46 23.44 7.33
N THR A 301 17.24 23.79 7.74
CA THR A 301 16.73 25.18 7.72
C THR A 301 17.46 26.08 8.73
N CYS A 302 17.90 25.52 9.85
CA CYS A 302 18.76 26.20 10.81
C CYS A 302 20.22 25.84 10.51
N GLY A 303 21.10 26.85 10.54
CA GLY A 303 22.54 26.62 10.46
C GLY A 303 23.05 25.93 11.72
N ALA A 304 24.18 25.22 11.62
CA ALA A 304 24.81 24.60 12.77
C ALA A 304 25.05 25.63 13.89
N LEU A 305 24.68 25.28 15.11
CA LEU A 305 25.00 26.09 16.29
C LEU A 305 26.52 26.23 16.40
N ASP A 306 27.02 27.47 16.31
CA ASP A 306 28.43 27.78 16.56
C ASP A 306 28.70 27.65 18.07
N PRO A 307 29.53 26.68 18.52
CA PRO A 307 29.81 26.47 19.94
C PRO A 307 30.49 27.67 20.62
N SER A 308 31.04 28.61 19.84
CA SER A 308 31.77 29.79 20.32
C SER A 308 30.94 31.08 20.33
N SER A 309 29.69 31.03 19.85
CA SER A 309 28.83 32.20 19.75
C SER A 309 28.04 32.44 21.04
N SER A 310 28.32 33.54 21.73
CA SER A 310 27.49 34.08 22.82
C SER A 310 26.31 34.93 22.30
N ILE A 311 26.01 34.88 21.00
CA ILE A 311 24.95 35.66 20.35
C ILE A 311 24.13 34.74 19.44
N SER A 312 22.98 34.31 19.93
CA SER A 312 21.94 33.68 19.10
C SER A 312 21.34 34.76 18.18
N LEU A 313 21.98 35.03 17.04
CA LEU A 313 21.28 35.63 15.91
C LEU A 313 20.31 34.57 15.38
N ILE A 314 19.12 34.54 15.98
CA ILE A 314 17.98 33.77 15.51
C ILE A 314 17.56 34.38 14.17
N VAL A 315 18.16 33.90 13.08
CA VAL A 315 17.77 34.30 11.72
C VAL A 315 16.51 33.53 11.27
N ASN A 316 16.13 32.46 11.97
CA ASN A 316 14.90 31.71 11.69
C ASN A 316 14.12 31.41 12.98
N PRO A 317 12.79 31.58 13.01
CA PRO A 317 11.94 31.30 14.18
C PRO A 317 11.81 29.79 14.51
N CYS A 318 12.62 28.96 13.86
CA CYS A 318 12.63 27.52 14.01
C CYS A 318 13.53 27.15 15.18
N TYR A 319 12.93 26.61 16.24
CA TYR A 319 13.67 26.05 17.38
C TYR A 319 14.13 24.64 17.01
N GLU A 320 15.44 24.36 17.09
CA GLU A 320 15.93 22.98 17.07
C GLU A 320 15.59 22.32 18.42
N PHE A 321 14.96 21.14 18.38
CA PHE A 321 14.69 20.28 19.55
C PHE A 321 15.57 19.03 19.51
#